data_AF-A0A1G3UC92-F1
#
_entry.id   AF-A0A1G3UC92-F1
#
_cell.length_a   1.000
_cell.length_b   1.000
_cell.length_c   1.000
_cell.angle_alpha   90.00
_cell.angle_beta   90.00
_cell.angle_gamma   90.00
#
_symmetry.space_group_name_H-M   'P 1'
#
loop_
_entity.id
_entity.type
_entity.pdbx_description
1 polymer ?
#
loop_
_entity_poly.entity_id
_entity_poly.type
_entity_poly.pdbx_seq_one_letter_code
_entity_poly.pdbx_strand_id
1 'polypeptide(L)'
;MKISLKTIPHISNKIAIDLNKSGVVTMTRGLEPVMQEAQKILAHDVKQEVALEEKVNEICQDNEEEIEFNLVDERQLFYMIKKKLAPEFGVILNYEERYSDLSHKILDELYEEDLIHFD
;
A
#
# COMPACT_ATOMS: atom_id res chain seq x y z
N MET A 1 -3.09 -6.14 -9.23
CA MET A 1 -2.09 -7.13 -8.79
C MET A 1 -1.94 -6.99 -7.28
N LYS A 2 -2.21 -8.01 -6.45
CA LYS A 2 -2.10 -7.83 -4.98
C LYS A 2 -0.63 -7.75 -4.59
N ILE A 3 -0.18 -6.60 -4.09
CA ILE A 3 1.19 -6.46 -3.57
C ILE A 3 1.25 -7.26 -2.27
N SER A 4 2.20 -8.20 -2.18
CA SER A 4 2.41 -8.99 -0.97
C SER A 4 3.71 -8.57 -0.29
N LEU A 5 3.78 -8.68 1.04
CA LEU A 5 5.02 -8.37 1.78
C LEU A 5 6.26 -9.13 1.25
N LYS A 6 6.05 -10.34 0.70
CA LYS A 6 7.12 -11.15 0.11
C LYS A 6 7.68 -10.58 -1.19
N THR A 7 6.85 -9.89 -1.98
CA THR A 7 7.24 -9.34 -3.28
C THR A 7 7.80 -7.92 -3.20
N ILE A 8 7.59 -7.22 -2.08
CA ILE A 8 8.04 -5.84 -1.88
C ILE A 8 9.56 -5.65 -2.13
N PRO A 9 10.47 -6.50 -1.60
CA PRO A 9 11.90 -6.28 -1.80
C PRO A 9 12.28 -6.28 -3.30
N HIS A 10 11.70 -7.21 -4.07
CA HIS A 10 11.92 -7.29 -5.51
C HIS A 10 11.36 -6.06 -6.25
N ILE A 11 10.17 -5.60 -5.88
CA ILE A 11 9.55 -4.40 -6.47
C ILE A 11 10.39 -3.15 -6.15
N SER A 12 10.83 -3.00 -4.90
CA SER A 12 11.60 -1.85 -4.43
C SER A 12 12.97 -1.77 -5.11
N ASN A 13 13.64 -2.91 -5.28
CA ASN A 13 14.89 -2.98 -6.04
C ASN A 13 14.68 -2.56 -7.51
N LYS A 14 13.59 -3.02 -8.12
CA LYS A 14 13.25 -2.62 -9.50
C LYS A 14 13.00 -1.12 -9.60
N ILE A 15 12.28 -0.51 -8.65
CA ILE A 15 12.04 0.94 -8.59
C ILE A 15 13.38 1.71 -8.56
N ALA A 16 14.31 1.32 -7.67
CA ALA A 16 15.62 1.98 -7.58
C ALA A 16 16.42 1.89 -8.89
N ILE A 17 16.46 0.70 -9.50
CA ILE A 17 17.17 0.47 -10.77
C ILE A 17 16.55 1.29 -11.90
N ASP A 18 15.22 1.27 -12.03
CA ASP A 18 14.51 1.94 -13.12
C ASP A 18 14.58 3.47 -12.97
N LEU A 19 14.50 4.01 -11.74
CA LEU A 19 14.74 5.43 -11.46
C LEU A 19 16.14 5.87 -11.88
N ASN A 20 17.18 5.11 -11.50
CA ASN A 20 18.56 5.44 -11.86
C ASN A 20 18.81 5.34 -13.37
N LYS A 21 18.09 4.45 -14.08
CA LYS A 21 18.16 4.32 -15.54
C LYS A 21 17.30 5.33 -16.29
N SER A 22 16.36 6.00 -15.62
CA SER A 22 15.42 6.93 -16.25
C SER A 22 16.12 8.15 -16.84
N GLY A 23 17.24 8.58 -16.26
CA GLY A 23 17.94 9.81 -16.61
C GLY A 23 17.18 11.08 -16.22
N VAL A 24 16.09 10.97 -15.45
CA VAL A 24 15.26 12.09 -14.97
C VAL A 24 15.68 12.54 -13.57
N VAL A 25 16.37 11.67 -12.83
CA VAL A 25 16.79 11.92 -11.45
C VAL A 25 18.25 11.56 -11.24
N THR A 26 18.95 12.37 -10.45
CA THR A 26 20.31 12.12 -10.01
C THR A 26 20.30 11.45 -8.63
N MET A 27 20.90 10.25 -8.52
CA MET A 27 21.02 9.49 -7.28
C MET A 27 22.20 10.03 -6.44
N THR A 28 21.92 10.58 -5.25
CA THR A 28 22.95 11.17 -4.36
C THR A 28 23.67 10.13 -3.50
N ARG A 29 22.97 9.09 -3.05
CA ARG A 29 23.49 8.10 -2.07
C ARG A 29 23.49 6.65 -2.57
N GLY A 30 23.34 6.45 -3.87
CA GLY A 30 23.29 5.13 -4.51
C GLY A 30 21.92 4.46 -4.44
N LEU A 31 21.84 3.20 -4.88
CA LEU A 31 20.57 2.47 -5.06
C LEU A 31 20.00 1.88 -3.77
N GLU A 32 20.87 1.50 -2.83
CA GLU A 32 20.48 0.79 -1.60
C GLU A 32 19.54 1.63 -0.71
N PRO A 33 19.84 2.92 -0.41
CA PRO A 33 18.95 3.73 0.42
C PRO A 33 17.58 3.97 -0.25
N VAL A 34 17.59 4.19 -1.56
CA VAL A 34 16.36 4.39 -2.36
C VAL A 34 15.47 3.15 -2.31
N MET A 35 16.06 1.96 -2.46
CA MET A 35 15.33 0.70 -2.31
C MET A 35 14.73 0.56 -0.91
N GLN A 36 15.47 0.92 0.14
CA GLN A 36 15.00 0.79 1.52
C GLN A 36 13.82 1.72 1.82
N GLU A 37 13.85 2.98 1.38
CA GLU A 37 12.73 3.90 1.56
C GLU A 37 11.49 3.46 0.78
N ALA A 38 11.66 3.08 -0.49
CA ALA A 38 10.55 2.53 -1.30
C ALA A 38 9.94 1.28 -0.64
N GLN A 39 10.78 0.41 -0.08
CA GLN A 39 10.33 -0.78 0.65
C GLN A 39 9.52 -0.43 1.90
N LYS A 40 9.94 0.57 2.68
CA LYS A 40 9.21 1.01 3.88
C LYS A 40 7.81 1.51 3.53
N ILE A 41 7.68 2.35 2.50
CA ILE A 41 6.40 2.92 2.07
C ILE A 41 5.45 1.81 1.60
N LEU A 42 5.92 0.93 0.72
CA LEU A 42 5.14 -0.21 0.24
C LEU A 42 4.74 -1.15 1.38
N ALA A 43 5.64 -1.39 2.34
CA ALA A 43 5.35 -2.26 3.48
C ALA A 43 4.34 -1.62 4.43
N HIS A 44 4.40 -0.30 4.62
CA HIS A 44 3.42 0.44 5.40
C HIS A 44 2.02 0.32 4.79
N ASP A 45 1.88 0.60 3.50
CA ASP A 45 0.61 0.51 2.78
C ASP A 45 -0.02 -0.90 2.84
N VAL A 46 0.79 -1.95 2.62
CA VAL A 46 0.30 -3.33 2.74
C VAL A 46 -0.13 -3.65 4.19
N LYS A 47 0.58 -3.14 5.20
CA LYS A 47 0.18 -3.33 6.61
C LYS A 47 -1.14 -2.62 6.93
N GLN A 48 -1.38 -1.44 6.40
CA GLN A 48 -2.66 -0.75 6.55
C GLN A 48 -3.81 -1.55 5.92
N GLU A 49 -3.59 -2.13 4.73
CA GLU A 49 -4.57 -3.00 4.09
C GLU A 49 -4.87 -4.26 4.93
N VAL A 50 -3.84 -4.87 5.52
CA VAL A 50 -4.01 -6.03 6.43
C VAL A 50 -4.79 -5.63 7.68
N ALA A 51 -4.44 -4.51 8.31
CA ALA A 51 -5.15 -4.02 9.51
C ALA A 51 -6.62 -3.71 9.23
N LEU A 52 -6.92 -3.14 8.05
CA LEU A 52 -8.28 -2.94 7.58
C LEU A 52 -9.02 -4.28 7.42
N GLU A 53 -8.42 -5.27 6.75
CA GLU A 53 -9.02 -6.60 6.58
C GLU A 53 -9.26 -7.29 7.93
N GLU A 54 -8.31 -7.23 8.85
CA GLU A 54 -8.45 -7.76 10.21
C GLU A 54 -9.62 -7.09 10.94
N LYS A 55 -9.74 -5.77 10.89
CA LYS A 55 -10.83 -5.05 11.55
C LYS A 55 -12.20 -5.38 10.96
N VAL A 56 -12.28 -5.54 9.64
CA VAL A 56 -13.53 -5.95 8.97
C VAL A 56 -13.92 -7.36 9.39
N ASN A 57 -12.95 -8.29 9.46
CA ASN A 57 -13.21 -9.66 9.92
C ASN A 57 -13.70 -9.70 11.37
N GLU A 58 -13.09 -8.92 12.27
CA GLU A 58 -13.53 -8.78 13.66
C GLU A 58 -15.00 -8.34 13.72
N ILE A 59 -15.39 -7.32 12.95
CA ILE A 59 -16.77 -6.85 12.91
C ILE A 59 -17.72 -7.92 12.36
N CYS A 60 -17.33 -8.66 11.31
CA CYS A 60 -18.18 -9.74 10.80
C CYS A 60 -18.34 -10.87 11.83
N GLN A 61 -17.28 -11.23 12.55
CA GLN A 61 -17.31 -12.26 13.60
C GLN A 61 -18.17 -11.82 14.80
N ASP A 62 -18.02 -10.58 15.25
CA ASP A 62 -18.81 -10.05 16.36
C ASP A 62 -20.32 -10.00 16.06
N ASN A 63 -20.69 -9.98 14.78
CA ASN A 63 -22.09 -9.90 14.31
C ASN A 63 -22.55 -11.20 13.61
N GLU A 64 -21.83 -12.31 13.76
CA GLU A 64 -22.08 -13.58 13.04
C GLU A 64 -23.53 -14.08 13.26
N GLU A 65 -24.02 -14.05 14.50
CA GLU A 65 -25.40 -14.46 14.83
C GLU A 65 -26.46 -13.62 14.11
N GLU A 66 -26.26 -12.29 14.01
CA GLU A 66 -27.19 -11.40 13.32
C GLU A 66 -27.15 -11.59 11.81
N ILE A 67 -25.95 -11.85 11.25
CA ILE A 67 -25.76 -12.14 9.82
C ILE A 67 -26.51 -13.42 9.45
N GLU A 68 -26.37 -14.47 10.27
CA GLU A 68 -27.06 -15.74 10.06
C GLU A 68 -28.58 -15.58 10.21
N PHE A 69 -29.04 -14.94 11.28
CA PHE A 69 -30.47 -14.75 11.54
C PHE A 69 -31.18 -13.98 10.41
N ASN A 70 -30.54 -12.94 9.88
CA ASN A 70 -31.09 -12.11 8.81
C ASN A 70 -30.80 -12.64 7.40
N LEU A 71 -30.14 -13.80 7.26
CA LEU A 71 -29.73 -14.40 5.99
C LEU A 71 -28.94 -13.40 5.09
N VAL A 72 -28.09 -12.60 5.71
CA VAL A 72 -27.28 -11.57 5.02
C VAL A 72 -26.13 -12.23 4.28
N ASP A 73 -25.83 -11.77 3.06
CA ASP A 73 -24.64 -12.20 2.33
C ASP A 73 -23.38 -11.61 3.00
N GLU A 74 -22.66 -12.47 3.73
CA GLU A 74 -21.44 -12.14 4.46
C GLU A 74 -20.37 -11.50 3.55
N ARG A 75 -20.23 -11.97 2.30
CA ARG A 75 -19.22 -11.44 1.38
C ARG A 75 -19.57 -10.02 0.95
N GLN A 76 -20.84 -9.77 0.70
CA GLN A 76 -21.32 -8.43 0.36
C GLN A 76 -21.16 -7.49 1.56
N LEU A 77 -21.51 -7.94 2.77
CA LEU A 77 -21.36 -7.16 3.99
C LEU A 77 -19.89 -6.84 4.28
N PHE A 78 -18.99 -7.83 4.16
CA PHE A 78 -17.56 -7.64 4.29
C PHE A 78 -17.05 -6.54 3.35
N TYR A 79 -17.44 -6.57 2.08
CA TYR A 79 -17.03 -5.55 1.12
C TYR A 79 -17.58 -4.16 1.46
N MET A 80 -18.82 -4.07 1.93
CA MET A 80 -19.45 -2.81 2.34
C MET A 80 -18.74 -2.19 3.56
N ILE A 81 -18.44 -3.00 4.58
CA ILE A 81 -17.70 -2.56 5.77
C ILE A 81 -16.28 -2.14 5.38
N LYS A 82 -15.59 -2.96 4.58
CA LYS A 82 -14.25 -2.63 4.06
C LYS A 82 -14.24 -1.30 3.33
N LYS A 83 -15.25 -1.03 2.48
CA LYS A 83 -15.39 0.24 1.77
C LYS A 83 -15.62 1.42 2.71
N LYS A 84 -16.40 1.23 3.77
CA LYS A 84 -16.68 2.28 4.76
C LYS A 84 -15.45 2.62 5.61
N LEU A 85 -14.68 1.61 6.02
CA LEU A 85 -13.51 1.77 6.88
C LEU A 85 -12.23 2.14 6.13
N ALA A 86 -12.14 1.88 4.82
CA ALA A 86 -10.93 2.14 4.05
C ALA A 86 -10.32 3.55 4.23
N PRO A 87 -11.10 4.66 4.27
CA PRO A 87 -10.55 5.99 4.51
C PRO A 87 -9.93 6.16 5.90
N GLU A 88 -10.44 5.47 6.93
CA GLU A 88 -9.93 5.55 8.31
C GLU A 88 -8.55 4.90 8.45
N PHE A 89 -8.27 3.89 7.64
CA PHE A 89 -6.98 3.21 7.56
C PHE A 89 -6.05 3.82 6.50
N GLY A 90 -6.49 4.87 5.79
CA GLY A 90 -5.71 5.45 4.69
C GLY A 90 -5.52 4.51 3.50
N VAL A 91 -6.42 3.53 3.31
CA VAL A 91 -6.32 2.52 2.25
C VAL A 91 -7.12 2.96 1.02
N ILE A 92 -6.46 2.99 -0.13
CA ILE A 92 -7.12 3.23 -1.42
C ILE A 92 -7.51 1.89 -2.04
N LEU A 93 -8.81 1.67 -2.25
CA LEU A 93 -9.34 0.40 -2.78
C LEU A 93 -9.18 0.27 -4.30
N ASN A 94 -9.14 1.40 -5.01
CA ASN A 94 -8.87 1.41 -6.45
C ASN A 94 -7.37 1.19 -6.68
N TYR A 95 -7.03 0.15 -7.46
CA TYR A 95 -5.64 -0.19 -7.72
C TYR A 95 -4.86 0.89 -8.48
N GLU A 96 -5.48 1.56 -9.47
CA GLU A 96 -4.79 2.59 -10.27
C GLU A 96 -4.48 3.81 -9.41
N GLU A 97 -5.47 4.28 -8.65
CA GLU A 97 -5.30 5.38 -7.70
C GLU A 97 -4.26 5.04 -6.63
N ARG A 98 -4.31 3.82 -6.08
CA ARG A 98 -3.34 3.34 -5.09
C ARG A 98 -1.91 3.33 -5.64
N TYR A 99 -1.71 2.84 -6.86
CA TYR A 99 -0.37 2.84 -7.45
C TYR A 99 0.13 4.25 -7.75
N SER A 100 -0.75 5.16 -8.17
CA SER A 100 -0.41 6.57 -8.36
C SER A 100 0.01 7.23 -7.05
N ASP A 101 -0.80 7.08 -5.99
CA ASP A 101 -0.52 7.60 -4.65
C ASP A 101 0.80 7.06 -4.08
N LEU A 102 1.04 5.75 -4.19
CA LEU A 102 2.30 5.14 -3.78
C LEU A 102 3.49 5.69 -4.57
N SER A 103 3.33 5.93 -5.87
CA SER A 103 4.41 6.48 -6.70
C SER A 103 4.78 7.90 -6.26
N HIS A 104 3.78 8.73 -5.96
CA HIS A 104 3.99 10.08 -5.42
C HIS A 104 4.67 10.03 -4.06
N LYS A 105 4.14 9.26 -3.11
CA LYS A 105 4.74 9.10 -1.77
C LYS A 105 6.19 8.65 -1.82
N ILE A 106 6.51 7.70 -2.69
CA ILE A 106 7.89 7.23 -2.87
C ILE A 106 8.77 8.35 -3.40
N LEU A 107 8.35 9.07 -4.45
CA LEU A 107 9.15 10.16 -5.00
C LEU A 107 9.35 11.31 -4.02
N ASP A 108 8.29 11.70 -3.30
CA ASP A 108 8.32 12.77 -2.31
C ASP A 108 9.30 12.43 -1.17
N GLU A 109 9.18 11.23 -0.58
CA GLU A 109 10.07 10.78 0.50
C GLU A 109 11.53 10.69 0.05
N LEU A 110 11.79 10.16 -1.15
CA LEU A 110 13.15 10.06 -1.69
C LEU A 110 13.78 11.44 -1.91
N TYR A 111 12.98 12.44 -2.28
CA TYR A 111 13.44 13.81 -2.46
C TYR A 111 13.67 14.50 -1.11
N GLU A 112 12.76 14.34 -0.15
CA GLU A 112 12.86 14.91 1.20
C GLU A 112 14.06 14.35 1.98
N GLU A 113 14.37 13.06 1.82
CA GLU A 113 15.53 12.39 2.45
C GLU A 113 16.86 12.62 1.69
N ASP A 114 16.87 13.51 0.68
CA ASP A 114 18.06 13.86 -0.08
C ASP A 114 18.71 12.63 -0.74
N LEU A 115 17.88 11.70 -1.24
CA LEU A 115 18.30 10.47 -1.93
C LEU A 115 18.25 10.62 -3.46
N ILE A 116 17.39 11.51 -3.95
CA ILE A 116 17.27 11.88 -5.36
C ILE A 116 17.18 13.39 -5.53
N HIS A 117 17.66 13.89 -6.66
CA HIS A 117 17.36 15.23 -7.15
C HIS A 117 16.81 15.18 -8.56
N PHE A 118 15.87 16.05 -8.85
CA PHE A 118 15.44 16.33 -10.22
C PHE A 118 16.43 17.34 -10.82
N ASP A 119 16.87 17.07 -12.05
CA ASP A 119 17.69 17.99 -12.84
C ASP A 119 16.85 19.17 -13.39
#